data_AF-A0A0W0W4B5-F1
#
_entry.id   AF-A0A0W0W4B5-F1
#
_cell.length_a   1.000
_cell.length_b   1.000
_cell.length_c   1.000
_cell.angle_alpha   90.00
_cell.angle_beta   90.00
_cell.angle_gamma   90.00
#
_symmetry.space_group_name_H-M   'P 1'
#
loop_
_entity.id
_entity.type
_entity.pdbx_description
1 polymer ?
#
loop_
_entity_poly.entity_id
_entity_poly.type
_entity_poly.pdbx_seq_one_letter_code
_entity_poly.pdbx_strand_id
1 'polypeptide(L)'
;MKNGLALNIETIVLVAVWSTPFVFQGCFKVTELDSDNCVLFFFRCQSTHQEQGDLLHQDFSPYDYELTHLYCDLDPILLNTLDETQEHALYLLKYALHITLKEMISSRKLHFTSIDDVAMQAIIKQITPILNGKLAMPEDEHIGFAVAMDFCPKEQTGHLAALTLLRKK
;
A
#
# COMPACT_ATOMS: atom_id res chain seq x y z
N MET A 1 -27.57 -14.66 -6.57
CA MET A 1 -26.67 -14.24 -5.48
C MET A 1 -26.05 -12.93 -5.92
N LYS A 2 -26.11 -11.85 -5.12
CA LYS A 2 -25.31 -10.65 -5.40
C LYS A 2 -23.84 -11.08 -5.20
N ASN A 3 -23.03 -11.01 -6.25
CA ASN A 3 -21.59 -11.18 -6.11
C ASN A 3 -21.13 -10.11 -5.11
N GLY A 4 -20.51 -10.53 -4.00
CA GLY A 4 -19.89 -9.60 -3.07
C GLY A 4 -18.77 -8.89 -3.80
N LEU A 5 -18.66 -7.58 -3.59
CA LEU A 5 -17.56 -6.77 -4.11
C LEU A 5 -16.25 -7.35 -3.57
N ALA A 6 -15.39 -7.83 -4.47
CA ALA A 6 -14.07 -8.33 -4.13
C ALA A 6 -13.02 -7.44 -4.79
N LEU A 7 -11.92 -7.21 -4.09
CA LEU A 7 -10.85 -6.33 -4.54
C LEU A 7 -9.48 -6.96 -4.33
N ASN A 8 -8.55 -6.60 -5.18
CA ASN A 8 -7.12 -6.85 -4.98
C ASN A 8 -6.46 -5.55 -4.50
N ILE A 9 -5.65 -5.64 -3.45
CA ILE A 9 -4.76 -4.58 -3.01
C ILE A 9 -3.34 -5.02 -3.29
N GLU A 10 -2.73 -4.40 -4.29
CA GLU A 10 -1.31 -4.53 -4.59
C GLU A 10 -0.57 -3.38 -3.90
N THR A 11 0.29 -3.70 -2.94
CA THR A 11 1.10 -2.72 -2.21
C THR A 11 2.53 -2.77 -2.71
N ILE A 12 3.03 -1.63 -3.18
CA ILE A 12 4.40 -1.46 -3.66
C ILE A 12 5.13 -0.54 -2.69
N VAL A 13 6.18 -1.03 -2.03
CA VAL A 13 7.07 -0.22 -1.21
C VAL A 13 8.28 0.20 -2.05
N LEU A 14 8.35 1.49 -2.34
CA LEU A 14 9.40 2.12 -3.16
C LEU A 14 10.60 2.57 -2.33
N VAL A 15 10.34 3.01 -1.10
CA VAL A 15 11.36 3.46 -0.15
C VAL A 15 11.09 2.76 1.19
N ALA A 16 12.13 2.15 1.74
CA ALA A 16 12.10 1.55 3.07
C ALA A 16 13.33 2.02 3.87
N VAL A 17 13.09 2.87 4.86
CA VAL A 17 14.10 3.38 5.78
C VAL A 17 13.94 2.64 7.10
N TRP A 18 14.92 1.80 7.41
CA TRP A 18 14.94 0.93 8.60
C TRP A 18 15.72 1.53 9.77
N SER A 19 15.90 2.85 9.79
CA SER A 19 16.42 3.60 10.94
C SER A 19 15.26 4.25 11.68
N THR A 20 15.25 4.22 13.01
CA THR A 20 14.13 4.71 13.82
C THR A 20 13.94 6.24 13.67
N PRO A 21 12.70 6.73 13.44
CA PRO A 21 11.50 5.94 13.20
C PRO A 21 11.53 5.32 11.79
N PHE A 22 11.06 4.06 11.66
CA PHE A 22 11.00 3.42 10.36
C PHE A 22 10.06 4.18 9.43
N VAL A 23 10.47 4.42 8.20
CA VAL A 23 9.69 5.17 7.20
C VAL A 23 9.55 4.36 5.93
N PHE A 24 8.32 4.24 5.46
CA PHE A 24 7.98 3.58 4.20
C PHE A 24 7.26 4.54 3.27
N GLN A 25 7.61 4.50 2.00
CA GLN A 25 6.89 5.24 0.95
C GLN A 25 6.60 4.32 -0.21
N GLY A 26 5.44 4.52 -0.84
CA GLY A 26 4.98 3.59 -1.84
C GLY A 26 3.61 3.93 -2.41
N CYS A 27 3.02 2.92 -3.03
CA CYS A 27 1.68 3.02 -3.59
C CYS A 27 0.84 1.79 -3.23
N PHE A 28 -0.46 1.99 -3.03
CA PHE A 28 -1.47 0.95 -3.07
C PHE A 28 -2.21 1.05 -4.41
N LYS A 29 -2.29 -0.06 -5.12
CA LYS A 29 -3.13 -0.22 -6.30
C LYS A 29 -4.31 -1.09 -5.91
N VAL A 30 -5.49 -0.47 -5.84
CA VAL A 30 -6.74 -1.14 -5.49
C VAL A 30 -7.52 -1.41 -6.77
N THR A 31 -7.72 -2.68 -7.08
CA THR A 31 -8.43 -3.13 -8.29
C THR A 31 -9.65 -3.94 -7.89
N GLU A 32 -10.80 -3.71 -8.54
CA GLU A 32 -11.95 -4.58 -8.39
C GLU A 32 -11.73 -5.88 -9.19
N LEU A 33 -11.91 -7.05 -8.58
CA LEU A 33 -11.53 -8.32 -9.23
C LEU A 33 -12.31 -8.63 -10.52
N ASP A 34 -13.54 -8.13 -10.63
CA ASP A 34 -14.44 -8.38 -11.76
C ASP A 34 -14.55 -7.17 -12.73
N SER A 35 -13.70 -6.15 -12.60
CA SER A 35 -13.76 -4.97 -13.47
C SER A 35 -12.41 -4.31 -13.71
N ASP A 36 -12.34 -3.45 -14.73
CA ASP A 36 -11.15 -2.64 -15.02
C ASP A 36 -11.02 -1.42 -14.09
N ASN A 37 -11.87 -1.31 -13.05
CA ASN A 37 -11.81 -0.19 -12.12
C ASN A 37 -10.59 -0.32 -11.20
N CYS A 38 -9.68 0.64 -11.32
CA CYS A 38 -8.42 0.70 -10.59
C CYS A 38 -8.25 2.09 -9.97
N VAL A 39 -7.89 2.12 -8.69
CA VAL A 39 -7.61 3.35 -7.94
C VAL A 39 -6.20 3.27 -7.35
N LEU A 40 -5.41 4.33 -7.52
CA LEU A 40 -4.06 4.43 -6.98
C LEU A 40 -4.06 5.34 -5.75
N PHE A 41 -3.40 4.87 -4.69
CA PHE A 41 -3.12 5.66 -3.50
C PHE A 41 -1.61 5.74 -3.26
N PHE A 42 -1.06 6.94 -3.13
CA PHE A 42 0.35 7.14 -2.79
C PHE A 42 0.49 7.47 -1.31
N PHE A 43 1.43 6.82 -0.63
CA PHE A 43 1.54 6.92 0.82
C PHE A 43 2.95 7.25 1.31
N ARG A 44 2.98 7.90 2.46
CA ARG A 44 4.12 7.88 3.40
C ARG A 44 3.61 7.35 4.73
N CYS A 45 4.24 6.29 5.22
CA CYS A 45 3.97 5.67 6.51
C CYS A 45 5.18 5.78 7.42
N GLN A 46 4.95 6.09 8.69
CA GLN A 46 5.90 5.94 9.77
C GLN A 46 5.45 4.80 10.67
N SER A 47 6.39 3.93 11.04
CA SER A 47 6.11 2.79 11.93
C SER A 47 6.67 3.03 13.33
N THR A 48 5.92 2.56 14.33
CA THR A 48 6.31 2.60 15.76
C THR A 48 7.30 1.49 16.14
N HIS A 49 7.37 0.41 15.35
CA HIS A 49 8.30 -0.70 15.56
C HIS A 49 9.74 -0.19 15.64
N GLN A 50 10.52 -0.76 16.56
CA GLN A 50 11.91 -0.35 16.80
C GLN A 50 12.90 -1.25 16.08
N GLU A 51 12.55 -2.53 15.91
CA GLU A 51 13.37 -3.52 15.24
C GLU A 51 12.59 -4.23 14.12
N GLN A 52 13.29 -4.70 13.08
CA GLN A 52 12.64 -5.45 11.99
C GLN A 52 12.02 -6.76 12.51
N GLY A 53 12.57 -7.35 13.57
CA GLY A 53 12.02 -8.55 14.20
C GLY A 53 10.61 -8.33 14.77
N ASP A 54 10.30 -7.12 15.24
CA ASP A 54 8.98 -6.80 15.78
C ASP A 54 7.90 -7.00 14.72
N LEU A 55 8.16 -6.59 13.47
CA LEU A 55 7.24 -6.75 12.35
C LEU A 55 6.95 -8.22 12.02
N LEU A 56 7.91 -9.12 12.23
CA LEU A 56 7.75 -10.55 11.97
C LEU A 56 6.92 -11.25 13.05
N HIS A 57 7.16 -10.88 14.31
CA HIS A 57 6.72 -11.65 15.47
C HIS A 57 5.49 -11.07 16.17
N GLN A 58 5.20 -9.78 16.00
CA GLN A 58 4.02 -9.15 16.59
C GLN A 58 2.80 -9.32 15.68
N ASP A 59 1.63 -9.41 16.31
CA ASP A 59 0.35 -9.40 15.62
C ASP A 59 0.10 -8.01 15.02
N PHE A 60 -0.70 -7.97 13.95
CA PHE A 60 -1.06 -6.71 13.32
C PHE A 60 -1.82 -5.80 14.30
N SER A 61 -1.35 -4.56 14.44
CA SER A 61 -2.14 -3.47 14.99
C SER A 61 -2.09 -2.26 14.05
N PRO A 62 -3.25 -1.63 13.77
CA PRO A 62 -3.32 -0.46 12.87
C PRO A 62 -2.70 0.79 13.48
N TYR A 63 -2.42 0.79 14.80
CA TYR A 63 -1.80 1.91 15.50
C TYR A 63 -0.28 1.94 15.33
N ASP A 64 0.31 0.84 14.89
CA ASP A 64 1.75 0.75 14.64
C ASP A 64 2.16 1.31 13.26
N TYR A 65 1.18 1.71 12.46
CA TYR A 65 1.35 2.29 11.13
C TYR A 65 0.69 3.66 11.09
N GLU A 66 1.48 4.71 11.23
CA GLU A 66 1.02 6.09 11.09
C GLU A 66 1.18 6.51 9.62
N LEU A 67 0.07 6.58 8.87
CA LEU A 67 0.12 7.29 7.59
C LEU A 67 0.24 8.78 7.89
N THR A 68 1.34 9.40 7.46
CA THR A 68 1.51 10.85 7.58
C THR A 68 1.10 11.57 6.30
N HIS A 69 1.12 10.86 5.17
CA HIS A 69 0.63 11.36 3.90
C HIS A 69 -0.11 10.23 3.18
N LEU A 70 -1.27 10.56 2.62
CA LEU A 70 -2.01 9.68 1.73
C LEU A 70 -2.61 10.55 0.62
N TYR A 71 -2.34 10.18 -0.62
CA TYR A 71 -2.88 10.83 -1.80
C TYR A 71 -3.68 9.80 -2.58
N CYS A 72 -4.70 10.25 -3.28
CA CYS A 72 -5.32 9.45 -4.32
C CYS A 72 -5.22 10.26 -5.62
N ASP A 73 -4.56 9.67 -6.61
CA ASP A 73 -4.01 10.40 -7.75
C ASP A 73 -3.13 11.58 -7.28
N LEU A 74 -3.53 12.82 -7.55
CA LEU A 74 -2.83 14.04 -7.12
C LEU A 74 -3.47 14.72 -5.91
N ASP A 75 -4.61 14.22 -5.43
CA ASP A 75 -5.40 14.86 -4.38
C ASP A 75 -5.02 14.32 -3.00
N PRO A 76 -4.61 15.17 -2.03
CA PRO A 76 -4.32 14.74 -0.67
C PRO A 76 -5.61 14.32 0.05
N ILE A 77 -5.54 13.21 0.78
CA ILE A 77 -6.59 12.76 1.69
C ILE A 77 -6.29 13.32 3.09
N LEU A 78 -7.23 14.06 3.66
CA LEU A 78 -7.11 14.66 4.99
C LEU A 78 -7.35 13.59 6.08
N LEU A 79 -6.27 13.06 6.63
CA LEU A 79 -6.29 11.95 7.59
C LEU A 79 -6.86 12.33 8.97
N ASN A 80 -7.00 13.61 9.28
CA ASN A 80 -7.54 14.12 10.55
C ASN A 80 -9.07 14.32 10.53
N THR A 81 -9.73 14.12 9.40
CA THR A 81 -11.17 14.35 9.21
C THR A 81 -11.88 13.14 8.60
N LEU A 82 -11.36 11.93 8.86
CA LEU A 82 -11.93 10.72 8.30
C LEU A 82 -13.27 10.38 8.97
N ASP A 83 -14.23 9.93 8.16
CA ASP A 83 -15.42 9.27 8.68
C ASP A 83 -15.15 7.79 9.01
N GLU A 84 -16.10 7.13 9.69
CA GLU A 84 -15.97 5.73 10.11
C GLU A 84 -15.67 4.77 8.94
N THR A 85 -16.28 5.00 7.77
CA THR A 85 -16.04 4.13 6.62
C THR A 85 -14.64 4.33 6.05
N GLN A 86 -14.18 5.58 6.03
CA GLN A 86 -12.81 5.92 5.65
C GLN A 86 -11.77 5.38 6.64
N GLU A 87 -12.08 5.33 7.94
CA GLU A 87 -11.23 4.68 8.94
C GLU A 87 -11.12 3.17 8.68
N HIS A 88 -12.21 2.51 8.30
CA HIS A 88 -12.18 1.10 7.91
C HIS A 88 -11.40 0.86 6.61
N ALA A 89 -11.54 1.75 5.61
CA ALA A 89 -10.72 1.69 4.40
C ALA A 89 -9.23 1.86 4.71
N LEU A 90 -8.89 2.81 5.60
CA LEU A 90 -7.53 3.04 6.06
C LEU A 90 -6.96 1.83 6.81
N TYR A 91 -7.78 1.16 7.64
CA TYR A 91 -7.40 -0.08 8.31
C TYR A 91 -6.94 -1.15 7.30
N LEU A 92 -7.69 -1.34 6.21
CA LEU A 92 -7.34 -2.31 5.16
C LEU A 92 -6.00 -1.98 4.48
N LEU A 93 -5.75 -0.70 4.17
CA LEU A 93 -4.47 -0.27 3.58
C LEU A 93 -3.29 -0.51 4.53
N LYS A 94 -3.47 -0.20 5.82
CA LYS A 94 -2.45 -0.47 6.85
C LYS A 94 -2.18 -1.97 7.01
N TYR A 95 -3.22 -2.79 6.95
CA TYR A 95 -3.08 -4.25 6.99
C TYR A 95 -2.33 -4.78 5.76
N ALA A 96 -2.68 -4.32 4.56
CA ALA A 96 -1.97 -4.68 3.33
C ALA A 96 -0.48 -4.30 3.40
N LEU A 97 -0.17 -3.11 3.94
CA LEU A 97 1.21 -2.68 4.19
C LEU A 97 1.93 -3.60 5.18
N HIS A 98 1.30 -3.96 6.31
CA HIS A 98 1.87 -4.88 7.29
C HIS A 98 2.27 -6.22 6.66
N ILE A 99 1.36 -6.83 5.91
CA ILE A 99 1.63 -8.09 5.19
C ILE A 99 2.80 -7.92 4.21
N THR A 100 2.80 -6.83 3.45
CA THR A 100 3.87 -6.53 2.49
C THR A 100 5.23 -6.41 3.17
N LEU A 101 5.31 -5.73 4.31
CA LEU A 101 6.55 -5.59 5.07
C LEU A 101 7.00 -6.92 5.67
N LYS A 102 6.07 -7.76 6.17
CA LYS A 102 6.40 -9.11 6.65
C LYS A 102 7.00 -9.97 5.55
N GLU A 103 6.41 -9.96 4.36
CA GLU A 103 6.93 -10.67 3.19
C GLU A 103 8.29 -10.09 2.74
N MET A 104 8.46 -8.76 2.78
CA MET A 104 9.73 -8.11 2.44
C MET A 104 10.87 -8.59 3.32
N ILE A 105 10.63 -8.66 4.63
CA ILE A 105 11.63 -9.10 5.61
C ILE A 105 11.85 -10.63 5.50
N SER A 106 10.77 -11.40 5.37
CA SER A 106 10.81 -12.88 5.36
C SER A 106 11.45 -13.46 4.11
N SER A 107 11.27 -12.82 2.95
CA SER A 107 11.72 -13.35 1.65
C SER A 107 13.24 -13.30 1.44
N ARG A 108 14.03 -12.74 2.37
CA ARG A 108 15.50 -12.55 2.23
C ARG A 108 15.94 -11.87 0.91
N LYS A 109 15.04 -11.23 0.16
CA LYS A 109 15.37 -10.36 -0.99
C LYS A 109 15.91 -8.99 -0.57
N LEU A 110 16.26 -8.82 0.70
CA LEU A 110 17.11 -7.76 1.24
C LEU A 110 18.57 -7.92 0.77
N HIS A 111 18.80 -7.99 -0.53
CA HIS A 111 20.01 -7.39 -1.06
C HIS A 111 19.79 -5.88 -1.03
N PHE A 112 20.01 -5.30 0.16
CA PHE A 112 20.40 -3.91 0.30
C PHE A 112 21.57 -3.69 -0.67
N THR A 113 21.26 -3.11 -1.82
CA THR A 113 22.21 -2.27 -2.51
C THR A 113 21.69 -0.87 -2.29
N SER A 114 22.56 -0.01 -1.76
CA SER A 114 22.41 1.43 -1.89
C SER A 114 21.78 1.73 -3.24
N ILE A 115 20.58 2.32 -3.24
CA ILE A 115 19.96 2.81 -4.48
C ILE A 115 20.89 3.93 -4.95
N ASP A 116 21.75 3.62 -5.91
CA ASP A 116 22.58 4.64 -6.55
C ASP A 116 21.67 5.57 -7.40
N ASP A 117 22.22 6.70 -7.83
CA ASP A 117 21.47 7.67 -8.63
C ASP A 117 20.90 7.05 -9.91
N VAL A 118 21.49 5.96 -10.41
CA VAL A 118 21.05 5.25 -11.62
C VAL A 118 19.79 4.41 -11.32
N ALA A 119 19.77 3.67 -10.21
CA ALA A 119 18.61 2.94 -9.74
C ALA A 119 17.46 3.91 -9.36
N MET A 120 17.77 5.06 -8.76
CA MET A 120 16.79 6.09 -8.47
C MET A 120 16.19 6.69 -9.77
N GLN A 121 17.01 6.98 -10.77
CA GLN A 121 16.54 7.45 -12.08
C GLN A 121 15.73 6.38 -12.84
N ALA A 122 16.05 5.10 -12.65
CA ALA A 122 15.26 3.99 -13.19
C ALA A 122 13.89 3.92 -12.51
N ILE A 123 13.84 4.01 -11.17
CA ILE A 123 12.59 4.10 -10.42
C ILE A 123 11.78 5.31 -10.89
N ILE A 124 12.39 6.50 -10.96
CA ILE A 124 11.73 7.73 -11.45
C ILE A 124 11.15 7.52 -12.85
N LYS A 125 11.93 6.99 -13.79
CA LYS A 125 11.45 6.73 -15.17
C LYS A 125 10.30 5.73 -15.22
N GLN A 126 10.28 4.75 -14.33
CA GLN A 126 9.25 3.72 -14.32
C GLN A 126 7.99 4.16 -13.56
N ILE A 127 8.11 4.99 -12.50
CA ILE A 127 6.96 5.57 -11.79
C ILE A 127 6.39 6.82 -12.47
N THR A 128 7.16 7.52 -13.30
CA THR A 128 6.69 8.72 -14.01
C THR A 128 5.45 8.45 -14.88
N PRO A 129 5.37 7.37 -15.68
CA PRO A 129 4.15 7.01 -16.39
C PRO A 129 2.96 6.73 -15.46
N ILE A 130 3.21 6.09 -14.31
CA ILE A 130 2.19 5.78 -13.28
C ILE A 130 1.65 7.08 -12.67
N LEU A 131 2.54 7.98 -12.25
CA LEU A 131 2.19 9.31 -11.74
C LEU A 131 1.45 10.18 -12.77
N ASN A 132 1.71 9.95 -14.06
CA ASN A 132 1.03 10.65 -15.15
C ASN A 132 -0.28 9.95 -15.60
N GLY A 133 -0.68 8.85 -14.96
CA GLY A 133 -1.89 8.09 -15.32
C GLY A 133 -1.83 7.45 -16.72
N LYS A 134 -0.62 7.21 -17.25
CA LYS A 134 -0.42 6.85 -18.67
C LYS A 134 -0.19 5.35 -18.93
N LEU A 135 -0.03 4.49 -17.91
CA LEU A 135 0.29 3.07 -18.11
C LEU A 135 -0.04 2.16 -16.92
N ALA A 136 -0.23 0.87 -17.23
CA ALA A 136 -0.19 -0.23 -16.26
C ALA A 136 1.20 -0.35 -15.63
N MET A 137 1.24 -0.78 -14.37
CA MET A 137 2.49 -1.03 -13.62
C MET A 137 3.42 -1.91 -14.48
N PRO A 138 4.72 -1.57 -14.59
CA PRO A 138 5.66 -2.40 -15.31
C PRO A 138 5.73 -3.78 -14.65
N GLU A 139 5.81 -4.83 -15.48
CA GLU A 139 5.98 -6.21 -15.01
C GLU A 139 7.28 -6.31 -14.19
N ASP A 140 7.13 -6.96 -13.03
CA ASP A 140 8.13 -7.31 -12.04
C ASP A 140 9.55 -7.44 -12.61
N GLU A 141 10.41 -6.44 -12.36
CA GLU A 141 11.78 -6.83 -12.04
C GLU A 141 12.56 -5.83 -11.18
N HIS A 142 12.31 -4.52 -11.19
CA HIS A 142 13.28 -3.58 -10.57
C HIS A 142 12.72 -2.34 -9.84
N ILE A 143 11.44 -2.26 -9.46
CA ILE A 143 10.93 -1.13 -8.66
C ILE A 143 10.42 -1.58 -7.29
N GLY A 144 11.28 -1.48 -6.28
CA GLY A 144 10.87 -1.72 -4.90
C GLY A 144 10.44 -3.17 -4.64
N PHE A 145 9.61 -3.37 -3.61
CA PHE A 145 9.05 -4.67 -3.24
C PHE A 145 7.54 -4.60 -3.27
N ALA A 146 6.90 -5.50 -4.00
CA ALA A 146 5.46 -5.54 -4.20
C ALA A 146 4.83 -6.83 -3.66
N VAL A 147 3.65 -6.71 -3.05
CA VAL A 147 2.80 -7.84 -2.65
C VAL A 147 1.36 -7.52 -3.00
N ALA A 148 0.69 -8.45 -3.68
CA ALA A 148 -0.73 -8.39 -3.98
C ALA A 148 -1.53 -9.27 -3.03
N MET A 149 -2.65 -8.75 -2.55
CA MET A 149 -3.57 -9.46 -1.67
C MET A 149 -5.01 -9.34 -2.16
N ASP A 150 -5.74 -10.45 -2.22
CA ASP A 150 -7.17 -10.44 -2.49
C ASP A 150 -7.95 -10.23 -1.18
N PHE A 151 -8.94 -9.36 -1.23
CA PHE A 151 -9.86 -9.03 -0.14
C PHE A 151 -11.31 -9.22 -0.59
N CYS A 152 -11.97 -10.22 0.00
CA CYS A 152 -13.34 -10.62 -0.32
C CYS A 152 -14.24 -10.48 0.92
N PRO A 153 -14.68 -9.25 1.26
CA PRO A 153 -15.44 -8.99 2.48
C PRO A 153 -16.78 -9.71 2.46
N LYS A 154 -17.15 -10.31 3.60
CA LYS A 154 -18.47 -10.95 3.80
C LYS A 154 -19.38 -10.10 4.67
N GLU A 155 -18.77 -9.30 5.55
CA GLU A 155 -19.39 -8.38 6.46
C GLU A 155 -19.63 -7.01 5.81
N GLN A 156 -20.68 -6.32 6.27
CA GLN A 156 -21.10 -5.02 5.72
C GLN A 156 -20.01 -3.96 5.84
N THR A 157 -19.32 -3.90 6.96
CA THR A 157 -18.24 -2.93 7.21
C THR A 157 -17.09 -3.09 6.22
N GLY A 158 -16.63 -4.33 5.99
CA GLY A 158 -15.60 -4.62 4.99
C GLY A 158 -16.06 -4.28 3.58
N HIS A 159 -17.34 -4.47 3.27
CA HIS A 159 -17.91 -4.08 1.97
C HIS A 159 -17.96 -2.56 1.77
N LEU A 160 -18.30 -1.80 2.81
CA LEU A 160 -18.28 -0.34 2.75
C LEU A 160 -16.85 0.20 2.61
N ALA A 161 -15.90 -0.36 3.36
CA ALA A 161 -14.48 -0.03 3.22
C ALA A 161 -13.96 -0.29 1.80
N ALA A 162 -14.33 -1.43 1.23
CA ALA A 162 -14.03 -1.81 -0.15
C ALA A 162 -14.58 -0.80 -1.18
N LEU A 163 -15.85 -0.40 -1.03
CA LEU A 163 -16.46 0.62 -1.88
C LEU A 163 -15.74 1.97 -1.75
N THR A 164 -15.39 2.36 -0.53
CA THR A 164 -14.65 3.60 -0.26
C THR A 164 -13.28 3.60 -0.94
N LEU A 165 -12.53 2.48 -0.88
CA LEU A 165 -11.23 2.36 -1.58
C LEU A 165 -11.38 2.42 -3.09
N LEU A 166 -12.45 1.85 -3.64
CA LEU A 166 -12.78 1.94 -5.07
C LEU A 166 -13.44 3.27 -5.46
N ARG A 167 -13.62 4.20 -4.51
CA ARG A 167 -14.32 5.48 -4.69
C ARG A 167 -15.73 5.33 -5.27
N LYS A 168 -16.40 4.24 -4.93
CA LYS A 168 -17.81 3.96 -5.27
C LYS A 168 -18.69 4.34 -4.08
N LYS A 169 -19.81 5.04 -4.36
CA LYS A 169 -20.82 5.42 -3.35
C LYS A 169 -21.88 4.35 -3.22
#